data_AF-A0AAX2JE12-F1
#
_entry.id   AF-A0AAX2JE12-F1
#
_cell.length_a   1.000
_cell.length_b   1.000
_cell.length_c   1.000
_cell.angle_alpha   90.00
_cell.angle_beta   90.00
_cell.angle_gamma   90.00
#
_symmetry.space_group_name_H-M   'P 1'
#
loop_
_entity.id
_entity.type
_entity.pdbx_description
1 polymer ?
#
loop_
_entity_poly.entity_id
_entity_poly.type
_entity_poly.pdbx_seq_one_letter_code
_entity_poly.pdbx_strand_id
1 'polypeptide(L)'
;MKVYKIDFSFDNNEPVFGAKENFKIENSKFTKEEIVDFLNWIDINDFSLMEEIKMRERRNMSIGDLKIYINLMTEDKISELPDMMYIAGFGETILLSEKAKEYIQKKYKDKNIEYIEVYYKNIPLYIMNVMESEECYVKGSPEIDDQYMLDFSKIKDNDIFRAREVGNFKRAILGIYCNENFKKYIEKSDLKGYKFIEIRDINDGIPMQEEKEEYIFKEEPTRELYPNGNLKYEGTIWKGYRINKWRYFHEDGSLEMEGNFGGKDAEILEIGEQTGEWKYYYKNGNIKTIFF
;
A
#
# COMPACT_ATOMS: atom_id res chain seq x y z
N MET A 1 -3.02 15.54 24.62
CA MET A 1 -3.86 15.71 23.41
C MET A 1 -4.04 14.34 22.77
N LYS A 2 -5.10 14.09 22.01
CA LYS A 2 -5.25 12.88 21.19
C LYS A 2 -5.27 13.24 19.71
N VAL A 3 -4.56 12.46 18.91
CA VAL A 3 -4.46 12.62 17.46
C VAL A 3 -4.90 11.32 16.80
N TYR A 4 -5.62 11.45 15.69
CA TYR A 4 -6.12 10.33 14.93
C TYR A 4 -5.79 10.52 13.46
N LYS A 5 -5.40 9.44 12.79
CA LYS A 5 -5.38 9.38 11.33
C LYS A 5 -6.77 9.00 10.83
N ILE A 6 -7.26 9.72 9.84
CA ILE A 6 -8.51 9.36 9.15
C ILE A 6 -8.20 8.17 8.23
N ASP A 7 -8.95 7.11 8.42
CA ASP A 7 -8.87 5.86 7.67
C ASP A 7 -10.28 5.47 7.21
N PHE A 8 -10.40 4.35 6.50
CA PHE A 8 -11.64 3.93 5.86
C PHE A 8 -12.09 2.56 6.36
N SER A 9 -13.40 2.33 6.36
CA SER A 9 -13.95 1.00 6.57
C SER A 9 -13.94 0.28 5.23
N PHE A 10 -12.92 -0.56 4.99
CA PHE A 10 -12.82 -1.37 3.77
C PHE A 10 -13.94 -2.41 3.72
N ASP A 11 -15.04 -2.05 3.06
CA ASP A 11 -15.92 -3.02 2.42
C ASP A 11 -15.44 -3.15 0.96
N ASN A 12 -15.28 -4.37 0.45
CA ASN A 12 -14.56 -4.75 -0.80
C ASN A 12 -15.01 -4.10 -2.14
N ASN A 13 -15.64 -2.92 -2.16
CA ASN A 13 -16.27 -2.28 -3.32
C ASN A 13 -15.85 -0.81 -3.48
N GLU A 14 -14.55 -0.51 -3.47
CA GLU A 14 -14.05 0.88 -3.52
C GLU A 14 -13.91 1.43 -4.97
N PRO A 15 -14.15 2.73 -5.19
CA PRO A 15 -13.87 3.35 -6.48
C PRO A 15 -12.36 3.42 -6.75
N VAL A 16 -11.96 2.99 -7.95
CA VAL A 16 -10.57 3.05 -8.44
C VAL A 16 -10.41 4.29 -9.32
N PHE A 17 -9.32 5.01 -9.10
CA PHE A 17 -9.03 6.17 -9.92
C PHE A 17 -8.50 5.78 -11.31
N GLY A 18 -9.06 6.40 -12.35
CA GLY A 18 -8.59 6.29 -13.72
C GLY A 18 -8.12 7.63 -14.28
N ALA A 19 -7.04 7.62 -15.06
CA ALA A 19 -6.64 8.80 -15.83
C ALA A 19 -7.49 8.90 -17.11
N LYS A 20 -8.09 10.06 -17.36
CA LYS A 20 -9.07 10.20 -18.45
C LYS A 20 -8.47 10.02 -19.86
N GLU A 21 -7.16 10.26 -20.07
CA GLU A 21 -6.40 9.94 -21.31
C GLU A 21 -4.93 10.46 -21.25
N ASN A 22 -4.12 9.92 -20.32
CA ASN A 22 -2.66 10.10 -20.21
C ASN A 22 -2.20 11.51 -19.77
N PHE A 23 -2.30 11.81 -18.47
CA PHE A 23 -1.49 12.88 -17.87
C PHE A 23 -0.02 12.64 -18.22
N LYS A 24 0.66 13.67 -18.73
CA LYS A 24 2.06 13.57 -19.17
C LYS A 24 2.95 14.44 -18.32
N ILE A 25 4.22 14.07 -18.28
CA ILE A 25 5.24 14.80 -17.53
C ILE A 25 5.36 16.27 -17.94
N GLU A 26 5.10 16.63 -19.20
CA GLU A 26 5.15 18.03 -19.65
C GLU A 26 4.06 18.91 -19.01
N ASN A 27 3.02 18.29 -18.45
CA ASN A 27 1.94 18.98 -17.74
C ASN A 27 2.21 19.09 -16.23
N SER A 28 3.31 18.53 -15.74
CA SER A 28 3.71 18.62 -14.33
C SER A 28 4.08 20.04 -13.93
N LYS A 29 3.81 20.40 -12.67
CA LYS A 29 4.33 21.63 -12.06
C LYS A 29 5.77 21.48 -11.53
N PHE A 30 6.32 20.27 -11.55
CA PHE A 30 7.65 19.97 -11.04
C PHE A 30 8.65 19.81 -12.18
N THR A 31 9.91 20.13 -11.90
CA THR A 31 10.98 19.87 -12.88
C THR A 31 11.24 18.38 -13.00
N LYS A 32 11.86 17.94 -14.11
CA LYS A 32 12.23 16.53 -14.27
C LYS A 32 13.16 16.06 -13.15
N GLU A 33 14.07 16.92 -12.69
CA GLU A 33 14.96 16.63 -11.57
C GLU A 33 14.15 16.42 -10.27
N GLU A 34 13.19 17.31 -9.97
CA GLU A 34 12.33 17.14 -8.79
C GLU A 34 11.48 15.86 -8.84
N ILE A 35 11.03 15.48 -10.04
CA ILE A 35 10.28 14.24 -10.26
C ILE A 35 11.17 13.02 -10.07
N VAL A 36 12.37 12.99 -10.68
CA VAL A 36 13.32 11.88 -10.51
C VAL A 36 13.72 11.71 -9.05
N ASP A 37 14.03 12.81 -8.36
CA ASP A 37 14.34 12.81 -6.93
C ASP A 37 13.17 12.26 -6.08
N PHE A 38 11.92 12.46 -6.52
CA PHE A 38 10.73 11.92 -5.85
C PHE A 38 10.49 10.44 -6.16
N LEU A 39 10.67 10.02 -7.41
CA LEU A 39 10.38 8.67 -7.91
C LEU A 39 11.37 7.61 -7.39
N ASN A 40 12.53 8.03 -6.86
CA ASN A 40 13.61 7.17 -6.38
C ASN A 40 14.10 6.15 -7.44
N TRP A 41 13.40 5.02 -7.58
CA TRP A 41 13.76 3.84 -8.40
C TRP A 41 12.76 3.54 -9.53
N ILE A 42 11.69 4.33 -9.65
CA ILE A 42 10.69 4.18 -10.71
C ILE A 42 11.20 4.89 -11.97
N ASP A 43 10.97 4.30 -13.15
CA ASP A 43 11.29 4.98 -14.41
C ASP A 43 10.44 6.25 -14.54
N ILE A 44 11.07 7.36 -14.95
CA ILE A 44 10.37 8.61 -15.22
C ILE A 44 9.26 8.44 -16.28
N ASN A 45 9.38 7.43 -17.14
CA ASN A 45 8.34 7.05 -18.10
C ASN A 45 7.06 6.53 -17.43
N ASP A 46 7.14 6.05 -16.19
CA ASP A 46 6.00 5.61 -15.39
C ASP A 46 5.38 6.76 -14.59
N PHE A 47 5.88 7.99 -14.73
CA PHE A 47 5.32 9.16 -14.06
C PHE A 47 3.87 9.37 -14.50
N SER A 48 2.95 9.22 -13.54
CA SER A 48 1.52 9.36 -13.78
C SER A 48 0.92 10.53 -13.01
N LEU A 49 -0.38 10.75 -13.23
CA LEU A 49 -1.15 11.74 -12.47
C LEU A 49 -1.08 11.47 -10.96
N MET A 50 -1.01 10.20 -10.55
CA MET A 50 -0.90 9.80 -9.15
C MET A 50 0.37 10.37 -8.51
N GLU A 51 1.52 10.28 -9.19
CA GLU A 51 2.79 10.80 -8.71
C GLU A 51 2.75 12.33 -8.60
N GLU A 52 2.19 13.02 -9.60
CA GLU A 52 1.98 14.49 -9.55
C GLU A 52 1.17 14.90 -8.31
N ILE A 53 0.05 14.23 -8.04
CA ILE A 53 -0.80 14.53 -6.89
C ILE A 53 -0.05 14.30 -5.58
N LYS A 54 0.60 13.14 -5.43
CA LYS A 54 1.41 12.83 -4.23
C LYS A 54 2.50 13.88 -4.01
N MET A 55 3.17 14.35 -5.08
CA MET A 55 4.16 15.41 -4.99
C MET A 55 3.54 16.74 -4.54
N ARG A 56 2.38 17.11 -5.09
CA ARG A 56 1.65 18.33 -4.70
C ARG A 56 1.19 18.29 -3.25
N GLU A 57 0.67 17.16 -2.77
CA GLU A 57 0.33 16.97 -1.36
C GLU A 57 1.54 17.17 -0.45
N ARG A 58 2.68 16.54 -0.80
CA ARG A 58 3.93 16.72 -0.05
C ARG A 58 4.40 18.16 -0.04
N ARG A 59 4.14 18.93 -1.10
CA ARG A 59 4.53 20.34 -1.23
C ARG A 59 3.43 21.34 -0.82
N ASN A 60 2.31 20.89 -0.27
CA ASN A 60 1.16 21.74 0.08
C ASN A 60 0.65 22.58 -1.11
N MET A 61 0.44 21.93 -2.25
CA MET A 61 -0.02 22.58 -3.47
C MET A 61 -1.46 22.17 -3.80
N SER A 62 -2.24 23.13 -4.31
CA SER A 62 -3.58 22.85 -4.84
C SER A 62 -3.49 21.86 -6.00
N ILE A 63 -4.49 21.00 -6.09
CA ILE A 63 -4.65 20.02 -7.18
C ILE A 63 -5.88 20.36 -8.04
N GLY A 64 -6.52 21.51 -7.85
CA GLY A 64 -7.75 21.89 -8.54
C GLY A 64 -7.63 21.96 -10.07
N ASP A 65 -6.48 22.38 -10.59
CA ASP A 65 -6.17 22.36 -12.04
C ASP A 65 -6.04 20.94 -12.60
N LEU A 66 -5.82 19.93 -11.76
CA LEU A 66 -5.75 18.54 -12.18
C LEU A 66 -7.14 17.90 -12.37
N LYS A 67 -8.23 18.55 -11.92
CA LYS A 67 -9.61 18.06 -12.05
C LYS A 67 -9.93 17.52 -13.45
N ILE A 68 -9.42 18.18 -14.50
CA ILE A 68 -9.69 17.81 -15.89
C ILE A 68 -9.13 16.42 -16.27
N TYR A 69 -8.10 15.95 -15.56
CA TYR A 69 -7.47 14.65 -15.80
C TYR A 69 -8.07 13.53 -14.94
N ILE A 70 -8.97 13.87 -14.01
CA ILE A 70 -9.54 12.95 -13.03
C ILE A 70 -10.78 12.27 -13.59
N ASN A 71 -10.74 10.93 -13.70
CA ASN A 71 -11.90 10.10 -13.99
C ASN A 71 -12.06 9.01 -12.92
N LEU A 72 -13.25 8.90 -12.32
CA LEU A 72 -13.51 7.85 -11.33
C LEU A 72 -14.09 6.62 -12.03
N MET A 73 -13.44 5.47 -11.86
CA MET A 73 -13.85 4.18 -12.42
C MET A 73 -13.94 3.13 -11.30
N THR A 74 -14.45 1.94 -11.61
CA THR A 74 -14.39 0.79 -10.70
C THR A 74 -14.60 -0.46 -11.54
N GLU A 75 -13.95 -1.55 -11.16
CA GLU A 75 -14.15 -2.85 -11.81
C GLU A 75 -15.44 -3.53 -11.31
N ASP A 76 -15.94 -3.12 -10.13
CA ASP A 76 -17.06 -3.74 -9.46
C ASP A 76 -18.39 -2.99 -9.58
N LYS A 77 -19.49 -3.74 -9.46
CA LYS A 77 -20.84 -3.16 -9.34
C LYS A 77 -21.04 -2.65 -7.91
N ILE A 78 -20.53 -1.45 -7.62
CA ILE A 78 -20.86 -0.73 -6.39
C ILE A 78 -22.38 -0.49 -6.36
N SER A 79 -23.08 -1.08 -5.38
CA SER A 79 -24.54 -0.95 -5.21
C SER A 79 -24.91 0.36 -4.53
N GLU A 80 -24.10 0.81 -3.56
CA GLU A 80 -24.29 2.05 -2.80
C GLU A 80 -22.92 2.67 -2.47
N LEU A 81 -22.81 4.00 -2.56
CA LEU A 81 -21.59 4.75 -2.22
C LEU A 81 -21.70 5.26 -0.77
N PRO A 82 -20.68 5.04 0.09
CA PRO A 82 -20.66 5.65 1.41
C PRO A 82 -20.37 7.16 1.32
N ASP A 83 -20.45 7.84 2.47
CA ASP A 83 -20.30 9.29 2.55
C ASP A 83 -18.82 9.75 2.49
N MET A 84 -17.93 8.97 3.09
CA MET A 84 -16.48 9.13 3.04
C MET A 84 -15.89 7.89 2.40
N MET A 85 -15.01 8.06 1.42
CA MET A 85 -14.50 6.99 0.58
C MET A 85 -12.99 7.12 0.40
N TYR A 86 -12.32 5.98 0.35
CA TYR A 86 -10.95 5.90 -0.13
C TYR A 86 -10.92 6.01 -1.66
N ILE A 87 -9.84 6.59 -2.19
CA ILE A 87 -9.55 6.56 -3.62
C ILE A 87 -8.25 5.78 -3.80
N ALA A 88 -8.35 4.56 -4.33
CA ALA A 88 -7.17 3.77 -4.65
C ALA A 88 -6.29 4.51 -5.65
N GLY A 89 -5.00 4.68 -5.30
CA GLY A 89 -4.03 5.35 -6.15
C GLY A 89 -4.04 6.89 -6.11
N PHE A 90 -4.74 7.52 -5.17
CA PHE A 90 -4.77 9.00 -5.05
C PHE A 90 -4.18 9.48 -3.72
N GLY A 91 -3.04 8.92 -3.32
CA GLY A 91 -2.49 9.16 -1.98
C GLY A 91 -3.46 8.72 -0.88
N GLU A 92 -3.32 9.30 0.32
CA GLU A 92 -4.31 9.15 1.39
C GLU A 92 -5.19 10.41 1.42
N THR A 93 -5.90 10.64 0.32
CA THR A 93 -6.98 11.64 0.23
C THR A 93 -8.33 10.98 0.43
N ILE A 94 -9.31 11.82 0.74
CA ILE A 94 -10.68 11.39 1.05
C ILE A 94 -11.59 11.89 -0.07
N LEU A 95 -12.37 10.97 -0.65
CA LEU A 95 -13.49 11.30 -1.51
C LEU A 95 -14.75 11.42 -0.66
N LEU A 96 -15.53 12.46 -0.91
CA LEU A 96 -16.72 12.80 -0.14
C LEU A 96 -17.96 12.77 -1.03
N SER A 97 -19.06 12.27 -0.47
CA SER A 97 -20.40 12.60 -0.96
C SER A 97 -20.66 14.11 -0.78
N GLU A 98 -21.65 14.64 -1.50
CA GLU A 98 -22.10 16.02 -1.31
C GLU A 98 -22.49 16.29 0.16
N LYS A 99 -23.25 15.36 0.76
CA LYS A 99 -23.65 15.39 2.17
C LYS A 99 -22.45 15.50 3.12
N ALA A 100 -21.43 14.66 2.94
CA ALA A 100 -20.22 14.68 3.77
C ALA A 100 -19.44 15.99 3.61
N LYS A 101 -19.27 16.43 2.36
CA LYS A 101 -18.60 17.69 2.03
C LYS A 101 -19.32 18.89 2.65
N GLU A 102 -20.64 18.98 2.55
CA GLU A 102 -21.42 20.06 3.18
C GLU A 102 -21.33 20.02 4.70
N TYR A 103 -21.42 18.84 5.30
CA TYR A 103 -21.30 18.68 6.75
C TYR A 103 -19.93 19.15 7.26
N ILE A 104 -18.83 18.69 6.65
CA ILE A 104 -17.47 19.11 7.05
C ILE A 104 -17.28 20.61 6.80
N GLN A 105 -17.65 21.11 5.62
CA GLN A 105 -17.47 22.50 5.25
C GLN A 105 -18.28 23.44 6.16
N LYS A 106 -19.45 23.03 6.67
CA LYS A 106 -20.26 23.85 7.58
C LYS A 106 -19.49 24.33 8.82
N LYS A 107 -18.67 23.45 9.41
CA LYS A 107 -17.85 23.80 10.58
C LYS A 107 -16.45 24.29 10.21
N TYR A 108 -15.87 23.76 9.13
CA TYR A 108 -14.47 23.98 8.76
C TYR A 108 -14.30 24.88 7.53
N LYS A 109 -15.28 25.75 7.21
CA LYS A 109 -15.22 26.69 6.07
C LYS A 109 -14.04 27.66 6.09
N ASP A 110 -13.55 28.02 7.28
CA ASP A 110 -12.47 28.99 7.47
C ASP A 110 -11.09 28.31 7.52
N LYS A 111 -11.05 26.97 7.40
CA LYS A 111 -9.81 26.20 7.30
C LYS A 111 -9.38 26.08 5.85
N ASN A 112 -8.07 25.94 5.63
CA ASN A 112 -7.49 25.76 4.31
C ASN A 112 -7.72 24.32 3.81
N ILE A 113 -8.95 24.04 3.36
CA ILE A 113 -9.37 22.76 2.78
C ILE A 113 -9.96 23.03 1.40
N GLU A 114 -9.35 22.43 0.39
CA GLU A 114 -9.81 22.48 -0.98
C GLU A 114 -10.76 21.30 -1.26
N TYR A 115 -11.91 21.59 -1.87
CA TYR A 115 -12.89 20.57 -2.29
C TYR A 115 -13.00 20.58 -3.80
N ILE A 116 -12.57 19.49 -4.44
CA ILE A 116 -12.55 19.39 -5.90
C ILE A 116 -13.68 18.49 -6.34
N GLU A 117 -14.67 19.09 -6.98
CA GLU A 117 -15.79 18.35 -7.54
C GLU A 117 -15.34 17.47 -8.70
N VAL A 118 -15.67 16.19 -8.62
CA VAL A 118 -15.39 15.14 -9.59
C VAL A 118 -16.67 14.31 -9.77
N TYR A 119 -16.71 13.44 -10.77
CA TYR A 119 -17.92 12.69 -11.10
C TYR A 119 -17.64 11.19 -11.19
N TYR A 120 -18.54 10.41 -10.58
CA TYR A 120 -18.61 8.96 -10.77
C TYR A 120 -20.00 8.61 -11.32
N LYS A 121 -20.08 8.10 -12.56
CA LYS A 121 -21.37 7.79 -13.23
C LYS A 121 -22.42 8.92 -13.13
N ASN A 122 -21.98 10.18 -13.32
CA ASN A 122 -22.77 11.41 -13.18
C ASN A 122 -23.19 11.78 -11.74
N ILE A 123 -22.73 11.07 -10.72
CA ILE A 123 -22.91 11.43 -9.31
C ILE A 123 -21.77 12.41 -8.94
N PRO A 124 -22.09 13.62 -8.45
CA PRO A 124 -21.07 14.56 -7.99
C PRO A 124 -20.46 14.06 -6.68
N LEU A 125 -19.13 13.99 -6.66
CA LEU A 125 -18.31 13.64 -5.49
C LEU A 125 -17.22 14.70 -5.33
N TYR A 126 -16.57 14.75 -4.16
CA TYR A 126 -15.61 15.81 -3.84
C TYR A 126 -14.34 15.24 -3.25
N ILE A 127 -13.20 15.47 -3.91
CA ILE A 127 -11.90 15.16 -3.33
C ILE A 127 -11.59 16.25 -2.30
N MET A 128 -11.35 15.84 -1.06
CA MET A 128 -10.95 16.74 0.03
C MET A 128 -9.42 16.79 0.12
N ASN A 129 -8.86 17.91 -0.32
CA ASN A 129 -7.43 18.20 -0.22
C ASN A 129 -7.17 19.13 0.98
N VAL A 130 -6.67 18.55 2.08
CA VAL A 130 -6.35 19.31 3.30
C VAL A 130 -4.98 19.96 3.14
N MET A 131 -4.96 21.30 3.22
CA MET A 131 -3.77 22.13 3.06
C MET A 131 -3.27 22.70 4.40
N GLU A 132 -4.06 22.57 5.46
CA GLU A 132 -3.60 22.74 6.84
C GLU A 132 -2.49 21.73 7.14
N SER A 133 -1.43 22.15 7.83
CA SER A 133 -0.32 21.26 8.13
C SER A 133 0.41 21.60 9.43
N GLU A 134 1.00 20.57 10.03
CA GLU A 134 1.71 20.64 11.32
C GLU A 134 3.08 19.95 11.19
N GLU A 135 4.15 20.62 11.63
CA GLU A 135 5.51 20.05 11.66
C GLU A 135 5.68 19.15 12.88
N CYS A 136 5.14 17.94 12.80
CA CYS A 136 5.05 17.01 13.93
C CYS A 136 5.58 15.61 13.62
N TYR A 137 6.04 15.34 12.40
CA TYR A 137 6.67 14.06 12.08
C TYR A 137 8.18 14.14 12.27
N VAL A 138 8.75 13.24 13.06
CA VAL A 138 10.21 13.13 13.26
C VAL A 138 10.75 12.02 12.37
N LYS A 139 11.64 12.36 11.44
CA LYS A 139 12.24 11.38 10.53
C LYS A 139 13.00 10.30 11.30
N GLY A 140 12.71 9.04 10.99
CA GLY A 140 13.32 7.88 11.68
C GLY A 140 12.66 7.55 13.02
N SER A 141 11.55 8.21 13.35
CA SER A 141 10.68 7.74 14.44
C SER A 141 10.16 6.33 14.14
N PRO A 142 9.97 5.48 15.17
CA PRO A 142 9.43 4.15 14.98
C PRO A 142 7.98 4.21 14.47
N GLU A 143 7.62 3.24 13.66
CA GLU A 143 6.23 3.00 13.25
C GLU A 143 5.64 1.90 14.14
N ILE A 144 4.38 2.07 14.53
CA ILE A 144 3.64 1.10 15.34
C ILE A 144 2.33 0.81 14.63
N ASP A 145 2.03 -0.48 14.43
CA ASP A 145 0.84 -0.93 13.70
C ASP A 145 0.73 -0.27 12.31
N ASP A 146 1.88 -0.17 11.62
CA ASP A 146 2.04 0.49 10.31
C ASP A 146 1.64 1.98 10.29
N GLN A 147 1.64 2.63 11.47
CA GLN A 147 1.39 4.07 11.61
C GLN A 147 2.63 4.83 12.09
N TYR A 148 2.83 6.01 11.50
CA TYR A 148 3.81 6.98 11.98
C TYR A 148 3.47 7.47 13.39
N MET A 149 4.49 7.54 14.25
CA MET A 149 4.41 8.31 15.48
C MET A 149 4.60 9.81 15.20
N LEU A 150 3.92 10.66 15.96
CA LEU A 150 4.02 12.11 15.82
C LEU A 150 4.45 12.75 17.15
N ASP A 151 5.16 13.86 17.08
CA ASP A 151 5.49 14.72 18.22
C ASP A 151 4.32 15.66 18.52
N PHE A 152 3.49 15.29 19.49
CA PHE A 152 2.30 16.08 19.82
C PHE A 152 2.65 17.43 20.43
N SER A 153 3.87 17.60 20.97
CA SER A 153 4.33 18.89 21.49
C SER A 153 4.51 19.95 20.39
N LYS A 154 4.59 19.53 19.12
CA LYS A 154 4.73 20.40 17.95
C LYS A 154 3.40 20.72 17.27
N ILE A 155 2.37 19.93 17.56
CA ILE A 155 1.05 20.08 16.96
C ILE A 155 0.37 21.27 17.64
N LYS A 156 0.01 22.28 16.84
CA LYS A 156 -0.79 23.42 17.29
C LYS A 156 -2.27 23.01 17.40
N ASP A 157 -3.17 23.98 17.51
CA ASP A 157 -4.60 23.72 17.67
C ASP A 157 -5.35 23.55 16.33
N ASN A 158 -4.78 22.76 15.41
CA ASN A 158 -5.44 22.43 14.16
C ASN A 158 -6.28 21.16 14.31
N ASP A 159 -7.59 21.32 14.06
CA ASP A 159 -8.57 20.23 14.14
C ASP A 159 -8.34 19.13 13.08
N ILE A 160 -7.82 19.50 11.90
CA ILE A 160 -7.52 18.62 10.78
C ILE A 160 -6.29 19.15 10.04
N PHE A 161 -5.34 18.29 9.70
CA PHE A 161 -4.05 18.68 9.13
C PHE A 161 -3.32 17.54 8.42
N ARG A 162 -2.32 17.88 7.61
CA ARG A 162 -1.26 16.99 7.11
C ARG A 162 -0.05 17.07 8.04
N ALA A 163 0.52 15.93 8.41
CA ALA A 163 1.74 15.89 9.22
C ALA A 163 2.99 16.08 8.34
N ARG A 164 3.91 16.95 8.76
CA ARG A 164 5.15 17.31 8.06
C ARG A 164 6.39 16.99 8.89
N GLU A 165 7.47 16.68 8.19
CA GLU A 165 8.77 16.45 8.78
C GLU A 165 9.28 17.71 9.50
N VAL A 166 9.66 17.57 10.77
CA VAL A 166 10.24 18.65 11.58
C VAL A 166 11.54 19.13 10.93
N GLY A 167 11.63 20.44 10.64
CA GLY A 167 12.80 21.03 10.01
C GLY A 167 12.93 20.78 8.50
N ASN A 168 11.98 20.05 7.90
CA ASN A 168 11.90 19.82 6.46
C ASN A 168 10.46 19.96 5.95
N PHE A 169 10.00 21.21 5.86
CA PHE A 169 8.64 21.57 5.46
C PHE A 169 8.19 20.99 4.11
N LYS A 170 9.12 20.59 3.24
CA LYS A 170 8.84 20.06 1.90
C LYS A 170 8.32 18.62 1.89
N ARG A 171 8.31 17.93 3.04
CA ARG A 171 7.90 16.51 3.11
C ARG A 171 6.78 16.31 4.13
N ALA A 172 5.54 16.26 3.61
CA ALA A 172 4.44 15.66 4.36
C ALA A 172 4.54 14.13 4.31
N ILE A 173 4.16 13.47 5.40
CA ILE A 173 3.86 12.04 5.37
C ILE A 173 2.47 11.81 4.79
N LEU A 174 2.21 10.59 4.34
CA LEU A 174 0.88 10.23 3.86
C LEU A 174 -0.13 10.31 5.02
N GLY A 175 -1.35 10.73 4.68
CA GLY A 175 -2.48 10.72 5.59
C GLY A 175 -3.04 12.07 5.91
N ILE A 176 -4.28 12.05 6.40
CA ILE A 176 -4.94 13.21 6.98
C ILE A 176 -5.12 12.89 8.46
N TYR A 177 -4.61 13.78 9.30
CA TYR A 177 -4.63 13.66 10.75
C TYR A 177 -5.62 14.67 11.31
N CYS A 178 -6.16 14.36 12.48
CA CYS A 178 -7.14 15.21 13.14
C CYS A 178 -7.08 15.04 14.66
N ASN A 179 -7.56 16.05 15.38
CA ASN A 179 -7.67 15.98 16.83
C ASN A 179 -9.04 15.43 17.27
N GLU A 180 -9.27 15.37 18.58
CA GLU A 180 -10.51 14.87 19.15
C GLU A 180 -11.76 15.72 18.79
N ASN A 181 -11.59 17.03 18.51
CA ASN A 181 -12.70 17.91 18.16
C ASN A 181 -13.28 17.59 16.78
N PHE A 182 -12.41 17.30 15.81
CA PHE A 182 -12.83 16.87 14.47
C PHE A 182 -13.47 15.48 14.54
N LYS A 183 -12.83 14.51 15.20
CA LYS A 183 -13.37 13.17 15.41
C LYS A 183 -14.78 13.20 15.99
N LYS A 184 -14.97 13.90 17.13
CA LYS A 184 -16.28 14.06 17.79
C LYS A 184 -17.30 14.78 16.90
N TYR A 185 -16.85 15.65 15.99
CA TYR A 185 -17.74 16.33 15.07
C TYR A 185 -18.27 15.38 13.99
N ILE A 186 -17.41 14.54 13.42
CA ILE A 186 -17.81 13.51 12.44
C ILE A 186 -18.67 12.44 13.12
N GLU A 187 -18.31 11.97 14.32
CA GLU A 187 -19.08 10.94 15.05
C GLU A 187 -20.49 11.38 15.49
N LYS A 188 -20.74 12.69 15.57
CA LYS A 188 -22.09 13.24 15.81
C LYS A 188 -22.99 13.21 14.58
N SER A 189 -22.42 12.99 13.40
CA SER A 189 -23.15 12.87 12.14
C SER A 189 -23.66 11.45 11.95
N ASP A 190 -24.47 11.27 10.91
CA ASP A 190 -24.89 9.97 10.40
C ASP A 190 -24.02 9.50 9.22
N LEU A 191 -22.88 10.17 8.94
CA LEU A 191 -21.97 9.83 7.85
C LEU A 191 -21.42 8.40 7.99
N LYS A 192 -21.09 7.78 6.86
CA LYS A 192 -20.58 6.40 6.74
C LYS A 192 -19.26 6.33 5.97
N GLY A 193 -18.54 5.21 6.10
CA GLY A 193 -17.33 4.92 5.32
C GLY A 193 -16.02 5.44 5.91
N TYR A 194 -15.99 5.82 7.19
CA TYR A 194 -14.78 6.31 7.86
C TYR A 194 -14.42 5.48 9.08
N LYS A 195 -13.13 5.52 9.42
CA LYS A 195 -12.52 5.00 10.64
C LYS A 195 -11.51 6.04 11.15
N PHE A 196 -11.24 6.01 12.45
CA PHE A 196 -10.16 6.80 13.05
C PHE A 196 -9.18 5.83 13.70
N ILE A 197 -7.90 5.91 13.30
CA ILE A 197 -6.81 5.19 13.95
C ILE A 197 -6.16 6.15 14.94
N GLU A 198 -6.12 5.80 16.23
CA GLU A 198 -5.43 6.59 17.25
C GLU A 198 -3.91 6.52 17.02
N ILE A 199 -3.28 7.69 16.91
CA ILE A 199 -1.84 7.83 16.68
C ILE A 199 -1.14 7.96 18.04
N ARG A 200 0.08 7.43 18.14
CA ARG A 200 0.88 7.53 19.36
C ARG A 200 1.80 8.74 19.34
N ASP A 201 1.97 9.36 20.50
CA ASP A 201 2.95 10.42 20.71
C ASP A 201 4.35 9.79 20.84
N ILE A 202 5.34 10.31 20.13
CA ILE A 202 6.75 9.92 20.32
C ILE A 202 7.23 10.18 21.75
N ASN A 203 6.65 11.15 22.45
CA ASN A 203 7.03 11.48 23.82
C ASN A 203 6.47 10.50 24.87
N ASP A 204 5.53 9.63 24.50
CA ASP A 204 4.98 8.60 25.41
C ASP A 204 5.95 7.41 25.60
N GLY A 205 7.10 7.43 24.91
CA GLY A 205 8.08 6.35 24.88
C GLY A 205 7.74 5.30 23.82
N ILE A 206 8.73 4.53 23.38
CA ILE A 206 8.51 3.38 22.51
C ILE A 206 7.92 2.28 23.39
N PRO A 207 6.68 1.82 23.19
CA PRO A 207 6.20 0.62 23.86
C PRO A 207 7.15 -0.51 23.48
N MET A 208 7.58 -1.32 24.45
CA MET A 208 8.26 -2.58 24.12
C MET A 208 7.43 -3.26 23.04
N GLN A 209 8.01 -3.42 21.85
CA GLN A 209 7.41 -4.23 20.80
C GLN A 209 7.13 -5.57 21.47
N GLU A 210 5.87 -5.96 21.61
CA GLU A 210 5.58 -7.37 21.83
C GLU A 210 6.24 -8.08 20.66
N GLU A 211 7.25 -8.91 20.95
CA GLU A 211 7.93 -9.70 19.96
C GLU A 211 6.83 -10.39 19.15
N LYS A 212 6.60 -9.95 17.91
CA LYS A 212 5.77 -10.70 16.98
C LYS A 212 6.40 -12.07 16.98
N GLU A 213 5.74 -13.07 17.56
CA GLU A 213 6.22 -14.45 17.55
C GLU A 213 6.52 -14.77 16.09
N GLU A 214 7.81 -14.80 15.75
CA GLU A 214 8.24 -15.07 14.39
C GLU A 214 7.71 -16.47 14.08
N TYR A 215 6.74 -16.57 13.18
CA TYR A 215 6.18 -17.87 12.84
C TYR A 215 7.28 -18.67 12.14
N ILE A 216 7.94 -19.56 12.89
CA ILE A 216 9.02 -20.41 12.39
C ILE A 216 8.39 -21.46 11.48
N PHE A 217 8.39 -21.19 10.18
CA PHE A 217 8.02 -22.18 9.16
C PHE A 217 9.03 -23.32 9.19
N LYS A 218 8.54 -24.52 9.54
CA LYS A 218 9.36 -25.73 9.56
C LYS A 218 9.56 -26.25 8.14
N GLU A 219 10.72 -26.84 7.91
CA GLU A 219 10.99 -27.62 6.71
C GLU A 219 10.20 -28.93 6.79
N GLU A 220 9.48 -29.26 5.73
CA GLU A 220 8.61 -30.43 5.64
C GLU A 220 9.16 -31.42 4.61
N PRO A 221 9.90 -32.47 5.06
CA PRO A 221 10.30 -33.56 4.19
C PRO A 221 9.06 -34.22 3.58
N THR A 222 8.99 -34.22 2.25
CA THR A 222 7.82 -34.64 1.48
C THR A 222 8.20 -35.72 0.50
N ARG A 223 7.35 -36.73 0.37
CA ARG A 223 7.44 -37.76 -0.67
C ARG A 223 6.06 -38.21 -1.13
N GLU A 224 5.94 -38.59 -2.39
CA GLU A 224 4.72 -39.17 -2.97
C GLU A 224 5.04 -40.53 -3.59
N LEU A 225 4.08 -41.45 -3.57
CA LEU A 225 4.19 -42.78 -4.17
C LEU A 225 3.22 -42.89 -5.36
N TYR A 226 3.60 -43.65 -6.38
CA TYR A 226 2.69 -44.14 -7.41
C TYR A 226 1.70 -45.18 -6.83
N PRO A 227 0.59 -45.49 -7.53
CA PRO A 227 -0.36 -46.52 -7.10
C PRO A 227 0.26 -47.90 -6.88
N ASN A 228 1.37 -48.20 -7.56
CA ASN A 228 2.12 -49.45 -7.41
C ASN A 228 3.04 -49.48 -6.17
N GLY A 229 3.10 -48.40 -5.40
CA GLY A 229 3.93 -48.26 -4.19
C GLY A 229 5.35 -47.75 -4.43
N ASN A 230 5.77 -47.57 -5.69
CA ASN A 230 7.08 -47.00 -6.00
C ASN A 230 7.12 -45.50 -5.72
N LEU A 231 8.29 -44.99 -5.35
CA LEU A 231 8.49 -43.56 -5.12
C LEU A 231 8.23 -42.78 -6.41
N LYS A 232 7.52 -41.66 -6.31
CA LYS A 232 7.23 -40.74 -7.41
C LYS A 232 8.12 -39.51 -7.34
N TYR A 233 8.23 -38.92 -6.15
CA TYR A 233 9.23 -37.90 -5.86
C TYR A 233 9.52 -37.83 -4.37
N GLU A 234 10.63 -37.18 -4.05
CA GLU A 234 10.98 -36.76 -2.70
C GLU A 234 11.74 -35.42 -2.72
N GLY A 235 11.57 -34.65 -1.65
CA GLY A 235 12.24 -33.37 -1.43
C GLY A 235 11.77 -32.69 -0.15
N THR A 236 12.06 -31.41 -0.01
CA THR A 236 11.67 -30.61 1.17
C THR A 236 10.81 -29.43 0.75
N ILE A 237 9.71 -29.19 1.47
CA ILE A 237 8.84 -28.03 1.29
C ILE A 237 9.06 -27.03 2.43
N TRP A 238 9.09 -25.74 2.11
CA TRP A 238 9.12 -24.65 3.08
C TRP A 238 8.24 -23.50 2.59
N LYS A 239 7.30 -23.03 3.43
CA LYS A 239 6.27 -22.02 3.05
C LYS A 239 5.46 -22.39 1.79
N GLY A 240 5.30 -23.68 1.51
CA GLY A 240 4.65 -24.18 0.29
C GLY A 240 5.55 -24.26 -0.95
N TYR A 241 6.80 -23.80 -0.86
CA TYR A 241 7.78 -23.86 -1.95
C TYR A 241 8.68 -25.09 -1.84
N ARG A 242 9.05 -25.68 -2.98
CA ARG A 242 10.09 -26.71 -3.07
C ARG A 242 11.44 -26.07 -2.81
N ILE A 243 12.22 -26.60 -1.87
CA ILE A 243 13.55 -26.08 -1.57
C ILE A 243 14.61 -27.18 -1.70
N ASN A 244 15.85 -26.77 -1.97
CA ASN A 244 17.02 -27.64 -2.02
C ASN A 244 16.83 -28.81 -3.01
N LYS A 245 17.44 -29.96 -2.72
CA LYS A 245 17.48 -31.09 -3.64
C LYS A 245 16.13 -31.78 -3.76
N TRP A 246 15.70 -31.99 -4.99
CA TRP A 246 14.53 -32.78 -5.34
C TRP A 246 14.89 -33.93 -6.28
N ARG A 247 14.24 -35.08 -6.08
CA ARG A 247 14.36 -36.27 -6.93
C ARG A 247 12.98 -36.74 -7.36
N TYR A 248 12.87 -37.10 -8.63
CA TYR A 248 11.67 -37.63 -9.25
C TYR A 248 12.01 -38.96 -9.90
N PHE A 249 11.04 -39.87 -9.92
CA PHE A 249 11.25 -41.25 -10.32
C PHE A 249 10.18 -41.69 -11.32
N HIS A 250 10.57 -42.57 -12.23
CA HIS A 250 9.67 -43.29 -13.11
C HIS A 250 8.82 -44.28 -12.30
N GLU A 251 7.70 -44.70 -12.86
CA GLU A 251 6.79 -45.67 -12.21
C GLU A 251 7.45 -47.02 -11.90
N ASP A 252 8.53 -47.40 -12.59
CA ASP A 252 9.34 -48.60 -12.29
C ASP A 252 10.35 -48.41 -11.13
N GLY A 253 10.40 -47.21 -10.54
CA GLY A 253 11.31 -46.84 -9.45
C GLY A 253 12.69 -46.34 -9.92
N SER A 254 12.97 -46.31 -11.23
CA SER A 254 14.21 -45.72 -11.74
C SER A 254 14.19 -44.19 -11.62
N LEU A 255 15.35 -43.57 -11.38
CA LEU A 255 15.45 -42.11 -11.28
C LEU A 255 15.06 -41.47 -12.62
N GLU A 256 14.17 -40.48 -12.59
CA GLU A 256 13.71 -39.76 -13.76
C GLU A 256 14.42 -38.42 -13.90
N MET A 257 14.46 -37.64 -12.82
CA MET A 257 15.20 -36.38 -12.79
C MET A 257 15.60 -36.00 -11.37
N GLU A 258 16.70 -35.25 -11.26
CA GLU A 258 17.09 -34.60 -10.02
C GLU A 258 17.72 -33.23 -10.29
N GLY A 259 17.55 -32.33 -9.32
CA GLY A 259 18.10 -30.98 -9.36
C GLY A 259 17.83 -30.26 -8.05
N ASN A 260 18.21 -28.98 -7.99
CA ASN A 260 17.96 -28.16 -6.81
C ASN A 260 16.93 -27.07 -7.12
N PHE A 261 16.20 -26.70 -6.08
CA PHE A 261 15.47 -25.44 -6.01
C PHE A 261 16.18 -24.48 -5.07
N GLY A 262 15.94 -23.17 -5.22
CA GLY A 262 16.42 -22.15 -4.28
C GLY A 262 16.06 -22.51 -2.83
N GLY A 263 17.06 -22.47 -1.95
CA GLY A 263 16.92 -22.80 -0.54
C GLY A 263 16.21 -21.72 0.27
N LYS A 264 15.91 -21.98 1.54
CA LYS A 264 15.29 -20.98 2.45
C LYS A 264 16.15 -19.73 2.67
N ASP A 265 17.46 -19.86 2.45
CA ASP A 265 18.46 -18.80 2.60
C ASP A 265 18.79 -18.11 1.27
N ALA A 266 18.09 -18.46 0.17
CA ALA A 266 18.24 -17.82 -1.13
C ALA A 266 17.55 -16.45 -1.17
N GLU A 267 17.87 -15.61 -2.17
CA GLU A 267 17.13 -14.38 -2.41
C GLU A 267 15.64 -14.68 -2.61
N ILE A 268 14.74 -13.80 -2.12
CA ILE A 268 13.27 -14.05 -2.10
C ILE A 268 12.73 -14.47 -3.48
N LEU A 269 13.32 -13.94 -4.56
CA LEU A 269 12.92 -14.21 -5.94
C LEU A 269 13.35 -15.59 -6.46
N GLU A 270 14.23 -16.30 -5.75
CA GLU A 270 14.76 -17.60 -6.17
C GLU A 270 14.16 -18.79 -5.38
N ILE A 271 13.42 -18.51 -4.30
CA ILE A 271 12.81 -19.55 -3.47
C ILE A 271 11.71 -20.26 -4.25
N GLY A 272 11.83 -21.59 -4.38
CA GLY A 272 10.87 -22.38 -5.16
C GLY A 272 11.18 -22.46 -6.66
N GLU A 273 12.19 -21.73 -7.13
CA GLU A 273 12.64 -21.77 -8.53
C GLU A 273 13.76 -22.80 -8.71
N GLN A 274 13.79 -23.44 -9.89
CA GLN A 274 14.84 -24.40 -10.24
C GLN A 274 16.19 -23.68 -10.33
N THR A 275 17.20 -24.19 -9.63
CA THR A 275 18.55 -23.61 -9.62
C THR A 275 19.61 -24.64 -9.97
N GLY A 276 20.63 -24.18 -10.69
CA GLY A 276 21.76 -24.99 -11.12
C GLY A 276 21.36 -26.14 -12.06
N GLU A 277 22.20 -27.16 -12.12
CA GLU A 277 22.04 -28.26 -13.07
C GLU A 277 20.85 -29.18 -12.71
N TRP A 278 19.97 -29.38 -13.69
CA TRP A 278 18.93 -30.39 -13.67
C TRP A 278 19.28 -31.55 -14.59
N LYS A 279 19.38 -32.75 -14.01
CA LYS A 279 19.74 -33.98 -14.73
C LYS A 279 18.49 -34.81 -14.96
N TYR A 280 18.32 -35.26 -16.19
CA TYR A 280 17.20 -36.11 -16.62
C TYR A 280 17.75 -37.44 -17.09
N TYR A 281 17.04 -38.53 -16.79
CA TYR A 281 17.48 -39.90 -17.02
C TYR A 281 16.43 -40.70 -17.77
N TYR A 282 16.89 -41.60 -18.63
CA TYR A 282 16.07 -42.67 -19.17
C TYR A 282 15.85 -43.76 -18.11
N LYS A 283 14.83 -44.61 -18.29
CA LYS A 283 14.54 -45.74 -17.38
C LYS A 283 15.70 -46.72 -17.19
N ASN A 284 16.64 -46.78 -18.13
CA ASN A 284 17.85 -47.60 -18.02
C ASN A 284 18.98 -46.94 -17.19
N GLY A 285 18.75 -45.76 -16.62
CA GLY A 285 19.71 -45.01 -15.80
C GLY A 285 20.69 -44.14 -16.60
N ASN A 286 20.67 -44.18 -17.94
CA ASN A 286 21.52 -43.31 -18.75
C ASN A 286 21.01 -41.87 -18.75
N ILE A 287 21.92 -40.90 -18.70
CA ILE A 287 21.59 -39.47 -18.79
C ILE A 287 20.93 -39.20 -20.14
N LYS A 288 19.72 -38.64 -20.07
CA LYS A 288 18.95 -38.16 -21.21
C LYS A 288 19.39 -36.76 -21.62
N THR A 289 19.48 -35.86 -20.65
CA THR A 289 19.89 -34.46 -20.87
C THR A 289 20.25 -33.80 -19.54
N ILE A 290 20.99 -32.69 -19.63
CA ILE A 290 21.30 -31.80 -18.52
C ILE A 290 20.84 -30.40 -18.93
N PHE A 291 20.06 -29.75 -18.08
CA PHE A 291 19.64 -28.35 -18.21
C PHE A 291 20.33 -27.50 -17.16
N PHE A 292 20.59 -26.23 -17.49
CA PHE A 292 21.25 -25.23 -16.65
C PHE A 292 20.32 -24.04 -16.44
#